data_AF-A0A846D2C7-F1
#
_entry.id   AF-A0A846D2C7-F1
#
_cell.length_a   1.000
_cell.length_b   1.000
_cell.length_c   1.000
_cell.angle_alpha   90.00
_cell.angle_beta   90.00
_cell.angle_gamma   90.00
#
_symmetry.space_group_name_H-M   'P 1'
#
loop_
_entity.id
_entity.type
_entity.pdbx_description
1 polymer ?
#
loop_
_entity_poly.entity_id
_entity_poly.type
_entity_poly.pdbx_seq_one_letter_code
_entity_poly.pdbx_strand_id
1 'polypeptide(L)'
;MNNFRWIRGIFYSILILYAIITFLPFAWALSASFKPLEEIIAGGLNFIPHDFTVDNYRNIFIESPLFGRWFLNSVLVGVCVTGLNIIFNSMAGYALARVKFPGNSLLLGI
;
A
#
# COMPACT_ATOMS: atom_id res chain seq x y z
N MET A 1 -19.33 -35.09 9.05
CA MET A 1 -19.19 -33.66 9.43
C MET A 1 -17.79 -33.24 9.91
N ASN A 2 -16.72 -34.05 9.76
CA ASN A 2 -15.36 -33.70 10.24
C ASN A 2 -14.35 -33.26 9.15
N ASN A 3 -14.59 -33.57 7.87
CA ASN A 3 -13.63 -33.24 6.79
C ASN A 3 -13.48 -31.73 6.57
N PHE A 4 -14.49 -30.94 6.91
CA PHE A 4 -14.48 -29.48 6.72
C PHE A 4 -13.53 -28.76 7.69
N ARG A 5 -13.21 -29.35 8.85
CA ARG A 5 -12.31 -28.75 9.85
C ARG A 5 -10.84 -28.79 9.41
N TRP A 6 -10.41 -29.91 8.82
CA TRP A 6 -9.05 -30.08 8.30
C TRP A 6 -8.80 -29.23 7.05
N ILE A 7 -9.78 -29.15 6.15
CA ILE A 7 -9.72 -28.27 4.98
C ILE A 7 -9.57 -26.81 5.44
N ARG A 8 -10.40 -26.34 6.39
CA ARG A 8 -10.25 -25.00 6.96
C ARG A 8 -8.87 -24.76 7.57
N GLY A 9 -8.34 -25.72 8.31
CA GLY A 9 -6.99 -25.64 8.88
C GLY A 9 -5.92 -25.44 7.81
N ILE A 10 -5.96 -26.24 6.73
CA ILE A 10 -5.03 -26.12 5.60
C ILE A 10 -5.18 -24.75 4.91
N PHE A 11 -6.41 -24.31 4.65
CA PHE A 11 -6.68 -22.99 4.06
C PHE A 11 -6.13 -21.85 4.92
N TYR A 12 -6.35 -21.88 6.24
CA TYR A 12 -5.79 -20.87 7.13
C TYR A 12 -4.26 -20.90 7.17
N SER A 13 -3.65 -22.08 7.19
CA SER A 13 -2.19 -22.20 7.12
C SER A 13 -1.62 -21.59 5.84
N ILE A 14 -2.26 -21.84 4.69
CA ILE A 14 -1.86 -21.23 3.40
C ILE A 14 -2.00 -19.71 3.44
N LEU A 15 -3.14 -19.20 3.94
CA LEU A 15 -3.36 -17.76 4.05
C LEU A 15 -2.36 -17.08 5.00
N ILE A 16 -2.02 -17.72 6.12
CA ILE A 16 -1.01 -17.22 7.07
C ILE A 16 0.36 -17.19 6.39
N LEU A 17 0.74 -18.25 5.68
CA LEU A 17 2.02 -18.31 4.97
C LEU A 17 2.11 -17.24 3.87
N TYR A 18 1.02 -17.07 3.10
CA TYR A 18 0.92 -16.00 2.10
C TYR A 18 1.01 -14.61 2.70
N ALA A 19 0.37 -14.39 3.85
CA ALA A 19 0.48 -13.14 4.60
C ALA A 19 1.94 -12.90 5.01
N ILE A 20 2.61 -13.88 5.64
CA ILE A 20 4.01 -13.75 6.08
C ILE A 20 4.93 -13.37 4.91
N ILE A 21 4.80 -14.05 3.77
CA ILE A 21 5.60 -13.76 2.56
C ILE A 21 5.35 -12.32 2.08
N THR A 22 4.09 -11.87 2.09
CA THR A 22 3.72 -10.53 1.67
C THR A 22 4.22 -9.45 2.63
N PHE A 23 4.27 -9.74 3.93
CA PHE A 23 4.76 -8.82 4.97
C PHE A 23 6.30 -8.73 5.03
N LEU A 24 7.01 -9.76 4.57
CA LEU A 24 8.47 -9.83 4.59
C LEU A 24 9.16 -8.60 3.95
N PRO A 25 8.80 -8.14 2.73
CA PRO A 25 9.41 -6.93 2.15
C PRO A 25 9.12 -5.66 2.96
N PHE A 26 7.96 -5.55 3.61
CA PHE A 26 7.66 -4.42 4.49
C PHE A 26 8.50 -4.44 5.76
N ALA A 27 8.67 -5.63 6.36
CA ALA A 27 9.52 -5.79 7.53
C ALA A 27 11.00 -5.53 7.19
N TRP A 28 11.43 -5.91 5.98
CA TRP A 28 12.76 -5.56 5.47
C TRP A 28 12.92 -4.05 5.28
N ALA A 29 11.94 -3.38 4.66
CA ALA A 29 11.96 -1.94 4.47
C ALA A 29 12.01 -1.19 5.81
N LEU A 30 11.28 -1.68 6.82
CA LEU A 30 11.31 -1.15 8.19
C LEU A 30 12.67 -1.37 8.86
N SER A 31 13.29 -2.53 8.70
CA SER A 31 14.65 -2.75 9.20
C SER A 31 15.65 -1.81 8.52
N ALA A 32 15.57 -1.69 7.19
CA ALA A 32 16.45 -0.82 6.40
C ALA A 32 16.32 0.65 6.78
N SER A 33 15.15 1.14 7.23
CA SER A 33 15.00 2.52 7.68
C SER A 33 15.79 2.84 8.95
N PHE A 34 16.21 1.83 9.73
CA PHE A 34 17.07 1.97 10.90
C PHE A 34 18.56 1.67 10.64
N LYS A 35 18.96 1.43 9.38
CA LYS A 35 20.36 1.16 9.02
C LYS A 35 21.07 2.42 8.53
N PRO A 36 22.37 2.58 8.82
CA PRO A 36 23.18 3.62 8.21
C PRO A 36 23.34 3.37 6.70
N LEU A 37 23.57 4.44 5.93
CA LEU A 37 23.65 4.37 4.47
C LEU A 37 24.79 3.45 4.00
N GLU A 38 25.89 3.44 4.74
CA GLU A 38 27.07 2.61 4.48
C GLU A 38 26.73 1.11 4.56
N GLU A 39 25.92 0.70 5.54
CA GLU A 39 25.47 -0.70 5.69
C GLU A 39 24.53 -1.11 4.54
N ILE A 40 23.70 -0.18 4.06
CA ILE A 40 22.79 -0.43 2.93
C ILE A 40 23.59 -0.58 1.62
N ILE A 41 24.57 0.30 1.38
CA ILE A 41 25.40 0.29 0.17
C ILE A 41 26.37 -0.91 0.15
N ALA A 42 26.86 -1.35 1.31
CA ALA A 42 27.73 -2.51 1.43
C ALA A 42 27.06 -3.85 1.01
N GLY A 43 25.74 -3.85 0.75
CA GLY A 43 25.04 -5.00 0.17
C GLY A 43 24.79 -6.15 1.16
N GLY A 44 24.88 -5.89 2.47
CA GLY A 44 24.60 -6.90 3.48
C GLY A 44 23.13 -7.33 3.48
N LEU A 45 22.86 -8.62 3.22
CA LEU A 45 21.53 -9.25 3.32
C LEU A 45 21.06 -9.46 4.78
N ASN A 46 21.53 -8.64 5.70
CA ASN A 46 21.22 -8.79 7.12
C ASN A 46 19.80 -8.28 7.38
N PHE A 47 18.91 -9.12 7.90
CA PHE A 47 17.56 -8.66 8.23
C PHE A 47 17.54 -7.74 9.46
N ILE A 48 18.51 -7.88 10.37
CA ILE A 48 18.65 -7.06 11.58
C ILE A 48 19.82 -6.09 11.33
N PRO A 49 19.68 -4.78 11.64
CA PRO A 49 20.77 -3.80 11.54
C PRO A 49 21.96 -4.22 12.41
N HIS A 50 23.18 -4.08 11.90
CA HIS A 50 24.37 -4.21 12.75
C HIS A 50 24.52 -2.98 13.64
N ASP A 51 24.39 -1.81 13.02
CA ASP A 51 24.44 -0.52 13.70
C ASP A 51 23.04 0.10 13.65
N PHE A 52 22.30 0.00 14.75
CA PHE A 52 20.97 0.61 14.84
C PHE A 52 21.09 2.14 14.94
N THR A 53 20.49 2.86 13.97
CA THR A 53 20.44 4.34 13.97
C THR A 53 19.04 4.87 13.67
N VAL A 54 18.76 6.08 14.18
CA VAL A 54 17.57 6.87 13.88
C VAL A 54 17.89 8.10 13.03
N ASP A 55 19.13 8.24 12.58
CA ASP A 55 19.60 9.41 11.83
C ASP A 55 18.84 9.59 10.51
N ASN A 56 18.41 8.52 9.85
CA ASN A 56 17.57 8.59 8.66
C ASN A 56 16.28 9.39 8.90
N TYR A 57 15.64 9.21 10.06
CA TYR A 57 14.44 9.95 10.43
C TYR A 57 14.78 11.40 10.76
N ARG A 58 15.87 11.65 11.50
CA ARG A 58 16.36 13.00 11.79
C ARG A 58 16.64 13.78 10.51
N ASN A 59 17.31 13.15 9.54
CA ASN A 59 17.66 13.75 8.26
C ASN A 59 16.41 14.12 7.46
N ILE A 60 15.40 13.25 7.42
CA ILE A 60 14.15 13.50 6.68
C ILE A 60 13.31 14.60 7.34
N PHE A 61 13.18 14.61 8.67
CA PHE A 61 12.27 15.52 9.38
C PHE A 61 12.90 16.86 9.80
N ILE A 62 14.21 16.90 10.05
CA ILE A 62 14.91 18.09 10.55
C ILE A 62 15.80 18.70 9.46
N GLU A 63 16.56 17.86 8.75
CA GLU A 63 17.59 18.35 7.82
C GLU A 63 17.07 18.55 6.39
N SER A 64 15.94 17.93 6.03
CA SER A 64 15.33 18.02 4.69
C SER A 64 14.16 19.02 4.66
N PRO A 65 14.40 20.30 4.29
CA PRO A 65 13.36 21.33 4.32
C PRO A 65 12.23 21.11 3.31
N LEU A 66 12.45 20.26 2.30
CA LEU A 66 11.50 20.00 1.22
C LEU A 66 10.58 18.82 1.50
N PHE A 67 10.92 17.93 2.44
CA PHE A 67 10.16 16.72 2.71
C PHE A 67 8.70 17.01 3.07
N GLY A 68 8.47 17.97 3.97
CA GLY A 68 7.12 18.39 4.36
C GLY A 68 6.28 18.89 3.17
N ARG A 69 6.90 19.61 2.22
CA ARG A 69 6.22 20.07 1.00
C ARG A 69 5.87 18.91 0.08
N TRP A 70 6.78 17.96 -0.12
CA TRP A 70 6.51 16.78 -0.94
C TRP A 70 5.38 15.93 -0.35
N PHE A 71 5.41 15.71 0.96
CA PHE A 71 4.35 15.01 1.68
C PHE A 71 2.99 15.71 1.51
N LEU A 72 2.93 17.03 1.74
CA LEU A 72 1.70 17.81 1.56
C LEU A 72 1.20 17.81 0.11
N ASN A 73 2.09 17.89 -0.87
CA ASN A 73 1.71 17.80 -2.28
C ASN A 73 1.06 16.45 -2.59
N SER A 74 1.64 15.34 -2.13
CA SER A 74 1.07 14.01 -2.32
C SER A 74 -0.29 13.86 -1.64
N VAL A 75 -0.43 14.36 -0.40
CA VAL A 75 -1.71 14.33 0.33
C VAL A 75 -2.77 15.17 -0.40
N LEU A 76 -2.43 16.39 -0.83
CA LEU A 76 -3.35 17.28 -1.53
C LEU A 76 -3.81 16.66 -2.84
N VAL A 77 -2.87 16.19 -3.67
CA VAL A 77 -3.19 15.53 -4.94
C VAL A 77 -4.05 14.29 -4.70
N GLY A 78 -3.69 13.44 -3.73
CA GLY A 78 -4.46 12.25 -3.39
C GLY A 78 -5.90 12.57 -2.99
N VAL A 79 -6.09 13.52 -2.08
CA VAL A 79 -7.43 13.93 -1.61
C VAL A 79 -8.25 14.56 -2.73
N CYS A 80 -7.66 15.46 -3.52
CA CYS A 80 -8.35 16.10 -4.64
C CYS A 80 -8.78 15.06 -5.67
N VAL A 81 -7.86 14.17 -6.09
CA VAL A 81 -8.16 13.15 -7.10
C VAL A 81 -9.22 12.18 -6.59
N THR A 82 -9.10 11.68 -5.36
CA THR A 82 -10.10 10.78 -4.77
C THR A 82 -11.46 11.48 -4.64
N GLY A 83 -11.50 12.73 -4.16
CA GLY A 83 -12.73 13.49 -4.03
C GLY A 83 -13.44 13.71 -5.37
N LEU A 84 -12.70 14.12 -6.40
CA LEU A 84 -13.24 14.26 -7.76
C LEU A 84 -13.73 12.92 -8.31
N ASN A 85 -12.98 11.83 -8.12
CA ASN A 85 -13.40 10.50 -8.54
C ASN A 85 -14.70 10.08 -7.87
N ILE A 86 -14.86 10.30 -6.56
CA ILE A 86 -16.11 9.96 -5.86
C ILE A 86 -17.29 10.71 -6.50
N ILE A 87 -17.14 12.00 -6.75
CA ILE A 87 -18.19 12.82 -7.36
C ILE A 87 -18.54 12.30 -8.75
N PHE A 88 -17.56 12.22 -9.66
CA PHE A 88 -17.81 11.87 -11.04
C PHE A 88 -18.18 10.39 -11.24
N ASN A 89 -17.49 9.46 -10.58
CA ASN A 89 -17.74 8.03 -10.75
C ASN A 89 -19.07 7.62 -10.12
N SER A 90 -19.48 8.24 -9.00
CA SER A 90 -20.79 7.96 -8.41
C SER A 90 -21.92 8.48 -9.31
N MET A 91 -21.78 9.68 -9.89
CA MET A 91 -22.75 10.20 -10.85
C MET A 91 -22.82 9.35 -12.13
N ALA A 92 -21.66 8.97 -12.68
CA ALA A 92 -21.59 8.12 -13.86
C ALA A 92 -22.19 6.73 -13.58
N GLY A 93 -21.85 6.11 -12.46
CA GLY A 93 -22.42 4.84 -12.00
C GLY A 93 -23.92 4.92 -11.80
N TYR A 94 -24.44 6.01 -11.21
CA TYR A 94 -25.87 6.23 -11.06
C TYR A 94 -26.58 6.41 -12.41
N ALA A 95 -26.01 7.19 -13.33
CA ALA A 95 -26.54 7.39 -14.66
C ALA A 95 -26.63 6.06 -15.43
N LEU A 96 -25.56 5.27 -15.43
CA LEU A 96 -25.54 3.94 -16.04
C LEU A 96 -26.56 2.99 -15.41
N ALA A 97 -26.68 2.97 -14.08
CA ALA A 97 -27.56 2.02 -13.38
C ALA A 97 -29.05 2.38 -13.42
N ARG A 98 -29.40 3.68 -13.47
CA ARG A 98 -30.79 4.14 -13.27
C ARG A 98 -31.37 4.97 -14.42
N VAL A 99 -30.56 5.55 -15.29
CA VAL A 99 -31.04 6.37 -16.41
C VAL A 99 -31.09 5.52 -17.69
N LYS A 100 -32.24 5.51 -18.38
CA LYS A 100 -32.36 4.87 -19.70
C LYS A 100 -31.97 5.88 -20.77
N PHE A 101 -30.78 5.72 -21.34
CA PHE A 101 -30.28 6.53 -22.46
C PHE A 101 -29.78 5.62 -23.59
N PRO A 102 -29.84 6.06 -24.86
CA PRO A 102 -29.37 5.28 -25.99
C PRO A 102 -27.87 4.98 -25.85
N GLY A 103 -27.48 3.70 -25.91
CA GLY A 103 -26.10 3.23 -25.72
C GLY A 103 -25.75 2.73 -24.30
N ASN A 104 -26.66 2.80 -23.34
CA ASN A 104 -26.41 2.34 -21.95
C ASN A 104 -26.05 0.84 -21.88
N SER A 105 -26.72 -0.04 -22.64
CA SER A 105 -26.43 -1.48 -22.63
C SER A 105 -25.01 -1.79 -23.12
N LEU A 106 -24.57 -1.12 -24.19
CA LEU A 106 -23.22 -1.26 -24.75
C LEU A 106 -22.14 -0.78 -23.77
N LEU A 107 -22.39 0.27 -22.99
CA LEU A 107 -21.49 0.75 -21.93
C LEU A 107 -21.47 -0.15 -20.70
N LEU A 108 -22.60 -0.81 -20.38
CA LEU A 108 -22.69 -1.82 -19.32
C LEU A 108 -22.10 -3.18 -19.75
N GLY A 109 -21.80 -3.37 -21.04
CA GLY A 109 -21.26 -4.62 -21.57
C GLY A 109 -22.32 -5.73 -21.72
N ILE A 110 -23.60 -5.37 -21.87
CA ILE A 110 -24.75 -6.27 -22.03
C ILE A 110 -25.48 -6.00 -23.35
#